data_AF-A0A7T1MMX4-F1
#
_entry.id   AF-A0A7T1MMX4-F1
#
_cell.length_a   1.000
_cell.length_b   1.000
_cell.length_c   1.000
_cell.angle_alpha   90.00
_cell.angle_beta   90.00
_cell.angle_gamma   90.00
#
_symmetry.space_group_name_H-M   'P 1'
#
loop_
_entity.id
_entity.type
_entity.pdbx_description
1 polymer ?
#
loop_
_entity_poly.entity_id
_entity_poly.type
_entity_poly.pdbx_seq_one_letter_code
_entity_poly.pdbx_strand_id
1 'polypeptide(L)'
;MATSTTSSSTNINTSRSAGEGNELLDLRDTDANEQDSSSDDNGGSTDDPAPSGHDLAAQGKDGLSEALKAERRRTNHLEKELRGVRQQLTRFSEINPEEYSRLQEAERQKQLLEQQVELRERQMEEASAKKVATVAAERDGAQALVLALRKERLLERAFSEAEGRTGGDGRGTFFDVFKGQLGESFRLSAGKDGIDVLEPLDSQGQPLLGDDGRPLSTADFLDQLRIHPVYGFLFQQRGAMGASAITSTPGLGTAATAGAFGEVLNPQAMSASELYRAGFVTNGRSPRR
;
A
#
# COMPACT_ATOMS: atom_id res chain seq x y z
N MET A 1 -5.63 -20.48 71.00
CA MET A 1 -6.00 -19.41 70.02
C MET A 1 -4.73 -18.74 69.53
N ALA A 2 -4.72 -18.35 68.25
CA ALA A 2 -3.63 -17.76 67.47
C ALA A 2 -2.53 -18.73 67.01
N THR A 3 -2.65 -19.23 65.77
CA THR A 3 -1.54 -19.78 64.98
C THR A 3 -0.89 -18.64 64.20
N SER A 4 0.43 -18.59 64.33
CA SER A 4 1.32 -17.53 63.88
C SER A 4 1.58 -17.53 62.37
N THR A 5 1.83 -16.31 61.92
CA THR A 5 2.12 -15.82 60.58
C THR A 5 3.45 -16.33 60.01
N THR A 6 3.40 -16.53 58.69
CA THR A 6 4.43 -16.65 57.65
C THR A 6 5.74 -15.87 57.84
N SER A 7 6.84 -16.52 57.44
CA SER A 7 8.05 -15.87 56.93
C SER A 7 8.55 -16.61 55.68
N SER A 8 8.45 -15.96 54.53
CA SER A 8 9.02 -16.41 53.25
C SER A 8 10.48 -15.99 53.15
N SER A 9 11.37 -16.92 52.79
CA SER A 9 12.70 -16.63 52.24
C SER A 9 13.27 -17.91 51.63
N THR A 10 13.40 -17.99 50.31
CA THR A 10 14.54 -18.72 49.71
C THR A 10 14.83 -18.19 48.31
N ASN A 11 16.11 -17.86 48.14
CA ASN A 11 16.81 -17.46 46.92
C ASN A 11 16.61 -18.43 45.75
N ILE A 12 16.61 -17.89 44.53
CA ILE A 12 16.88 -18.69 43.33
C ILE A 12 18.02 -18.03 42.57
N ASN A 13 19.16 -18.70 42.58
CA ASN A 13 20.28 -18.49 41.69
C ASN A 13 20.43 -19.78 40.89
N THR A 14 20.20 -19.78 39.58
CA THR A 14 20.63 -20.88 38.70
C THR A 14 20.88 -20.36 37.29
N SER A 15 22.11 -20.60 36.87
CA SER A 15 22.73 -20.33 35.58
C SER A 15 22.35 -21.34 34.50
N ARG A 16 22.28 -20.84 33.25
CA ARG A 16 22.65 -21.46 31.94
C ARG A 16 22.26 -22.92 31.66
N SER A 17 21.51 -23.15 30.57
CA SER A 17 21.77 -24.26 29.65
C SER A 17 21.13 -24.07 28.27
N ALA A 18 21.95 -24.27 27.24
CA ALA A 18 21.69 -24.65 25.84
C ALA A 18 20.46 -24.09 25.10
N GLY A 19 20.73 -23.25 24.09
CA GLY A 19 19.83 -23.02 22.97
C GLY A 19 19.92 -24.17 21.98
N GLU A 20 18.78 -24.77 21.67
CA GLU A 20 18.56 -25.61 20.50
C GLU A 20 17.82 -24.76 19.46
N GLY A 21 18.52 -24.44 18.38
CA GLY A 21 17.93 -23.84 17.19
C GLY A 21 17.18 -24.91 16.41
N ASN A 22 15.88 -24.69 16.21
CA ASN A 22 15.10 -25.40 15.21
C ASN A 22 15.60 -24.98 13.82
N GLU A 23 16.47 -25.79 13.21
CA GLU A 23 16.75 -25.71 11.78
C GLU A 23 15.54 -26.26 11.00
N LEU A 24 14.66 -25.32 10.66
CA LEU A 24 14.10 -25.10 9.33
C LEU A 24 14.28 -26.28 8.34
N LEU A 25 13.26 -27.13 8.23
CA LEU A 25 13.10 -28.04 7.09
C LEU A 25 12.76 -27.20 5.85
N ASP A 26 13.78 -26.97 5.03
CA ASP A 26 13.72 -26.36 3.70
C ASP A 26 13.08 -27.37 2.72
N LEU A 27 11.74 -27.37 2.64
CA LEU A 27 11.01 -28.01 1.55
C LEU A 27 11.27 -27.19 0.27
N ARG A 28 12.29 -27.59 -0.48
CA ARG A 28 12.50 -27.09 -1.83
C ARG A 28 11.43 -27.64 -2.76
N ASP A 29 10.71 -26.69 -3.36
CA ASP A 29 9.78 -26.84 -4.45
C ASP A 29 10.36 -27.69 -5.58
N THR A 30 9.56 -28.66 -6.03
CA THR A 30 9.81 -29.42 -7.25
C THR A 30 9.20 -28.65 -8.40
N ASP A 31 10.05 -28.03 -9.20
CA ASP A 31 9.67 -27.30 -10.41
C ASP A 31 8.96 -28.23 -11.41
N ALA A 32 7.70 -27.91 -11.68
CA ALA A 32 6.96 -28.38 -12.83
C ALA A 32 7.43 -27.61 -14.07
N ASN A 33 7.98 -28.32 -15.05
CA ASN A 33 8.18 -27.78 -16.40
C ASN A 33 7.87 -28.88 -17.43
N GLU A 34 6.61 -28.93 -17.87
CA GLU A 34 6.15 -29.75 -19.01
C GLU A 34 5.72 -28.82 -20.15
N GLN A 35 6.50 -28.83 -21.24
CA GLN A 35 6.19 -28.45 -22.64
C GLN A 35 7.55 -28.32 -23.36
N ASP A 36 7.81 -28.75 -24.59
CA ASP A 36 7.01 -29.21 -25.73
C ASP A 36 8.01 -29.72 -26.82
N SER A 37 7.59 -30.67 -27.67
CA SER A 37 7.98 -30.87 -29.09
C SER A 37 9.47 -31.06 -29.52
N SER A 38 9.89 -32.02 -30.36
CA SER A 38 9.26 -32.58 -31.59
C SER A 38 10.16 -33.66 -32.23
N SER A 39 9.55 -34.61 -32.98
CA SER A 39 9.96 -35.25 -34.27
C SER A 39 11.39 -35.84 -34.43
N ASP A 40 11.66 -36.92 -35.13
CA ASP A 40 10.90 -37.93 -35.88
C ASP A 40 11.88 -39.08 -36.21
N ASP A 41 11.31 -40.25 -36.42
CA ASP A 41 11.61 -41.19 -37.52
C ASP A 41 12.21 -42.57 -37.23
N ASN A 42 11.37 -43.54 -37.64
CA ASN A 42 11.61 -44.85 -38.26
C ASN A 42 12.45 -45.95 -37.60
N GLY A 43 11.83 -47.15 -37.59
CA GLY A 43 12.55 -48.41 -37.69
C GLY A 43 11.84 -49.63 -37.12
N GLY A 44 10.58 -49.86 -37.48
CA GLY A 44 9.84 -51.06 -37.07
C GLY A 44 10.25 -52.31 -37.87
N SER A 45 10.42 -53.44 -37.17
CA SER A 45 10.32 -54.79 -37.75
C SER A 45 10.15 -55.83 -36.65
N THR A 46 8.92 -56.29 -36.43
CA THR A 46 8.67 -57.63 -35.88
C THR A 46 7.55 -58.26 -36.69
N ASP A 47 7.90 -59.37 -37.31
CA ASP A 47 7.06 -60.22 -38.15
C ASP A 47 5.76 -60.64 -37.45
N ASP A 48 4.64 -60.42 -38.13
CA ASP A 48 3.36 -61.09 -37.85
C ASP A 48 2.80 -61.64 -39.18
N PRO A 49 2.26 -62.87 -39.20
CA PRO A 49 1.87 -63.53 -40.43
C PRO A 49 0.57 -62.94 -40.97
N ALA A 50 0.56 -62.70 -42.28
CA ALA A 50 -0.61 -62.25 -43.03
C ALA A 50 -1.84 -63.14 -42.79
N PRO A 51 -3.02 -62.52 -42.73
CA PRO A 51 -4.10 -62.94 -43.61
C PRO A 51 -4.57 -61.77 -44.46
N SER A 52 -4.35 -61.95 -45.76
CA SER A 52 -5.26 -61.62 -46.86
C SER A 52 -6.53 -60.84 -46.49
N GLY A 53 -6.60 -59.62 -47.06
CA GLY A 53 -7.80 -59.00 -47.63
C GLY A 53 -9.11 -59.30 -46.92
N HIS A 54 -9.49 -58.44 -45.98
CA HIS A 54 -10.90 -58.30 -45.63
C HIS A 54 -11.49 -57.16 -46.46
N ASP A 55 -12.17 -57.59 -47.51
CA ASP A 55 -13.13 -56.83 -48.27
C ASP A 55 -13.95 -55.89 -47.37
N LEU A 56 -14.00 -54.62 -47.78
CA LEU A 56 -15.11 -53.72 -47.49
C LEU A 56 -16.36 -54.28 -48.18
N ALA A 57 -16.91 -55.34 -47.62
CA ALA A 57 -18.16 -55.95 -48.05
C ALA A 57 -18.93 -56.45 -46.83
N ALA A 58 -20.00 -55.72 -46.52
CA ALA A 58 -21.19 -56.21 -45.83
C ALA A 58 -20.99 -56.87 -44.44
N GLN A 59 -20.62 -56.09 -43.40
CA GLN A 59 -21.09 -56.41 -42.04
C GLN A 59 -22.58 -56.00 -41.91
N GLY A 60 -23.42 -56.71 -42.65
CA GLY A 60 -24.86 -56.69 -42.42
C GLY A 60 -25.12 -57.23 -41.01
N LYS A 61 -26.05 -56.57 -40.28
CA LYS A 61 -26.86 -56.98 -39.11
C LYS A 61 -26.36 -58.08 -38.14
N ASP A 62 -25.72 -59.13 -38.60
CA ASP A 62 -25.26 -60.30 -37.87
C ASP A 62 -24.04 -60.02 -36.98
N GLY A 63 -23.05 -59.22 -37.41
CA GLY A 63 -21.89 -58.85 -36.58
C GLY A 63 -22.24 -57.93 -35.40
N LEU A 64 -23.15 -56.97 -35.62
CA LEU A 64 -23.76 -56.16 -34.56
C LEU A 64 -24.60 -57.01 -33.59
N SER A 65 -25.29 -58.03 -34.12
CA SER A 65 -26.07 -58.95 -33.30
C SER A 65 -25.20 -59.88 -32.45
N GLU A 66 -24.02 -60.28 -32.96
CA GLU A 66 -23.04 -61.09 -32.25
C GLU A 66 -22.32 -60.27 -31.16
N ALA A 67 -21.96 -59.02 -31.47
CA ALA A 67 -21.42 -58.07 -30.50
C ALA A 67 -22.42 -57.81 -29.35
N LEU A 68 -23.71 -57.59 -29.65
CA LEU A 68 -24.78 -57.46 -28.65
C LEU A 68 -24.97 -58.74 -27.81
N LYS A 69 -24.82 -59.92 -28.40
CA LYS A 69 -24.87 -61.20 -27.66
C LYS A 69 -23.65 -61.38 -26.77
N ALA A 70 -22.46 -61.01 -27.23
CA ALA A 70 -21.23 -61.05 -26.44
C ALA A 70 -21.29 -60.05 -25.27
N GLU A 71 -21.84 -58.85 -25.52
CA GLU A 71 -22.11 -57.84 -24.51
C GLU A 71 -23.12 -58.37 -23.48
N ARG A 72 -24.24 -58.95 -23.91
CA ARG A 72 -25.23 -59.58 -23.00
C ARG A 72 -24.63 -60.71 -22.14
N ARG A 73 -23.70 -61.49 -22.70
CA ARG A 73 -22.99 -62.54 -21.94
C ARG A 73 -22.05 -61.94 -20.90
N ARG A 74 -21.34 -60.86 -21.25
CA ARG A 74 -20.49 -60.11 -20.31
C ARG A 74 -21.33 -59.45 -19.21
N THR A 75 -22.45 -58.81 -19.52
CA THR A 75 -23.35 -58.23 -18.50
C THR A 75 -23.92 -59.31 -17.60
N ASN A 76 -24.39 -60.44 -18.14
CA ASN A 76 -24.84 -61.57 -17.32
C ASN A 76 -23.74 -62.16 -16.43
N HIS A 77 -22.49 -62.15 -16.90
CA HIS A 77 -21.35 -62.59 -16.11
C HIS A 77 -21.06 -61.62 -14.96
N LEU A 78 -20.98 -60.32 -15.24
CA LEU A 78 -20.80 -59.26 -14.24
C LEU A 78 -21.94 -59.21 -13.23
N GLU A 79 -23.19 -59.46 -13.65
CA GLU A 79 -24.33 -59.55 -12.74
C GLU A 79 -24.22 -60.74 -11.78
N LYS A 80 -23.72 -61.88 -12.25
CA LYS A 80 -23.47 -63.05 -11.39
C LYS A 80 -22.33 -62.77 -10.41
N GLU A 81 -21.27 -62.10 -10.86
CA GLU A 81 -20.18 -61.66 -9.98
C GLU A 81 -20.68 -60.66 -8.94
N LEU A 82 -21.48 -59.67 -9.32
CA LEU A 82 -22.12 -58.72 -8.40
C LEU A 82 -22.99 -59.42 -7.36
N ARG A 83 -23.77 -60.43 -7.76
CA ARG A 83 -24.55 -61.24 -6.81
C ARG A 83 -23.64 -62.07 -5.90
N GLY A 84 -22.56 -62.62 -6.43
CA GLY A 84 -21.55 -63.37 -5.67
C GLY A 84 -20.86 -62.50 -4.62
N VAL A 85 -20.40 -61.31 -5.00
CA VAL A 85 -19.77 -60.32 -4.11
C VAL A 85 -20.75 -59.84 -3.04
N ARG A 86 -22.02 -59.58 -3.40
CA ARG A 86 -23.06 -59.23 -2.42
C ARG A 86 -23.29 -60.35 -1.40
N GLN A 87 -23.37 -61.60 -1.84
CA GLN A 87 -23.51 -62.74 -0.92
C GLN A 87 -22.28 -62.93 -0.03
N GLN A 88 -21.08 -62.69 -0.56
CA GLN A 88 -19.85 -62.68 0.24
C GLN A 88 -19.88 -61.56 1.28
N LEU A 89 -20.29 -60.35 0.91
CA LEU A 89 -20.43 -59.22 1.83
C LEU A 89 -21.44 -59.50 2.96
N THR A 90 -22.59 -60.10 2.64
CA THR A 90 -23.57 -60.54 3.64
C THR A 90 -22.97 -61.59 4.59
N ARG A 91 -22.25 -62.58 4.06
CA ARG A 91 -21.56 -63.58 4.89
C ARG A 91 -20.47 -62.96 5.76
N PHE A 92 -19.71 -61.99 5.28
CA PHE A 92 -18.72 -61.27 6.09
C PHE A 92 -19.39 -60.47 7.22
N SER A 93 -20.54 -59.84 6.96
CA SER A 93 -21.30 -59.14 8.01
C SER A 93 -21.92 -60.06 9.07
N GLU A 94 -22.20 -61.33 8.72
CA GLU A 94 -22.76 -62.32 9.63
C GLU A 94 -21.70 -63.12 10.41
N ILE A 95 -20.52 -63.34 9.83
CA ILE A 95 -19.43 -64.10 10.45
C ILE A 95 -18.65 -63.25 11.46
N ASN A 96 -18.47 -61.96 11.18
CA ASN A 96 -17.78 -60.99 12.06
C ASN A 96 -18.64 -59.75 12.32
N PRO A 97 -19.76 -59.88 13.07
CA PRO A 97 -20.61 -58.75 13.41
C PRO A 97 -19.86 -57.68 14.23
N GLU A 98 -18.86 -58.09 15.02
CA GLU A 98 -18.03 -57.19 15.82
C GLU A 98 -17.06 -56.34 14.98
N GLU A 99 -16.55 -56.86 13.86
CA GLU A 99 -15.68 -56.06 12.97
C GLU A 99 -16.51 -55.05 12.17
N TYR A 100 -17.73 -55.43 11.77
CA TYR A 100 -18.64 -54.52 11.07
C TYR A 100 -19.14 -53.40 11.98
N SER A 101 -19.51 -53.70 13.24
CA SER A 101 -19.86 -52.66 14.21
C SER A 101 -18.67 -51.76 14.52
N ARG A 102 -17.47 -52.32 14.69
CA ARG A 102 -16.24 -51.56 14.91
C ARG A 102 -15.87 -50.68 13.71
N LEU A 103 -16.08 -51.16 12.48
CA LEU A 103 -15.87 -50.37 11.26
C LEU A 103 -16.87 -49.21 11.18
N GLN A 104 -18.14 -49.46 11.50
CA GLN A 104 -19.18 -48.43 11.51
C GLN A 104 -18.95 -47.39 12.62
N GLU A 105 -18.46 -47.82 13.78
CA GLU A 105 -18.03 -46.93 14.85
C GLU A 105 -16.79 -46.11 14.44
N ALA A 106 -15.81 -46.72 13.79
CA ALA A 106 -14.63 -46.03 13.26
C ALA A 106 -15.01 -44.99 12.19
N GLU A 107 -16.00 -45.28 11.34
CA GLU A 107 -16.53 -44.33 10.36
C GLU A 107 -17.20 -43.13 11.04
N ARG A 108 -18.03 -43.36 12.07
CA ARG A 108 -18.62 -42.26 12.87
C ARG A 108 -17.55 -41.45 13.60
N GLN A 109 -16.54 -42.09 14.17
CA GLN A 109 -15.43 -41.40 14.82
C GLN A 109 -14.62 -40.57 13.83
N LYS A 110 -14.36 -41.10 12.63
CA LYS A 110 -13.72 -40.36 11.53
C LYS A 110 -14.53 -39.13 11.16
N GLN A 111 -15.85 -39.25 10.98
CA GLN A 111 -16.73 -38.13 10.66
C GLN A 111 -16.71 -37.03 11.74
N LEU A 112 -16.65 -37.41 13.02
CA LEU A 112 -16.54 -36.44 14.12
C LEU A 112 -15.18 -35.72 14.12
N LEU A 113 -14.10 -36.44 13.88
CA LEU A 113 -12.76 -35.85 13.77
C LEU A 113 -12.65 -34.94 12.55
N GLU A 114 -13.23 -35.33 11.43
CA GLU A 114 -13.27 -34.54 10.20
C GLU A 114 -14.01 -33.21 10.43
N GLN A 115 -15.17 -33.23 11.09
CA GLN A 115 -15.87 -32.00 11.50
C GLN A 115 -15.04 -31.14 12.47
N GLN A 116 -14.32 -31.76 13.41
CA GLN A 116 -13.47 -31.02 14.34
C GLN A 116 -12.29 -30.35 13.62
N VAL A 117 -11.69 -31.03 12.64
CA VAL A 117 -10.63 -30.49 11.79
C VAL A 117 -11.16 -29.35 10.94
N GLU A 118 -12.31 -29.52 10.29
CA GLU A 118 -12.94 -28.47 9.46
C GLU A 118 -13.25 -27.22 10.29
N LEU A 119 -13.79 -27.38 11.50
CA LEU A 119 -14.02 -26.24 12.40
C LEU A 119 -12.73 -25.54 12.79
N ARG A 120 -11.66 -26.30 13.08
CA ARG A 120 -10.35 -25.72 13.37
C ARG A 120 -9.75 -25.02 12.17
N GLU A 121 -9.86 -25.60 10.99
CA GLU A 121 -9.37 -25.03 9.74
C GLU A 121 -10.07 -23.70 9.46
N ARG A 122 -11.40 -23.65 9.54
CA ARG A 122 -12.16 -22.40 9.41
C ARG A 122 -11.76 -21.36 10.44
N GLN A 123 -11.56 -21.76 11.71
CA GLN A 123 -11.10 -20.83 12.75
C GLN A 123 -9.70 -20.27 12.45
N MET A 124 -8.78 -21.11 11.97
CA MET A 124 -7.44 -20.71 11.59
C MET A 124 -7.45 -19.81 10.35
N GLU A 125 -8.29 -20.13 9.36
CA GLU A 125 -8.49 -19.33 8.15
C GLU A 125 -9.05 -17.95 8.51
N GLU A 126 -10.14 -17.88 9.29
CA GLU A 126 -10.71 -16.61 9.75
C GLU A 126 -9.71 -15.79 10.57
N ALA A 127 -8.95 -16.43 11.46
CA ALA A 127 -7.92 -15.74 12.24
C ALA A 127 -6.79 -15.22 11.34
N SER A 128 -6.40 -15.97 10.31
CA SER A 128 -5.40 -15.54 9.34
C SER A 128 -5.91 -14.40 8.47
N ALA A 129 -7.16 -14.48 7.99
CA ALA A 129 -7.81 -13.45 7.20
C ALA A 129 -7.94 -12.14 7.99
N LYS A 130 -8.29 -12.21 9.29
CA LYS A 130 -8.30 -11.05 10.18
C LYS A 130 -6.91 -10.43 10.32
N LYS A 131 -5.86 -11.24 10.50
CA LYS A 131 -4.48 -10.73 10.59
C LYS A 131 -4.01 -10.08 9.29
N VAL A 132 -4.33 -10.67 8.14
CA VAL A 132 -3.99 -10.09 6.83
C VAL A 132 -4.74 -8.78 6.63
N ALA A 133 -6.02 -8.70 7.00
CA ALA A 133 -6.80 -7.48 6.92
C ALA A 133 -6.25 -6.36 7.82
N THR A 134 -5.81 -6.67 9.04
CA THR A 134 -5.20 -5.67 9.93
C THR A 134 -3.86 -5.17 9.38
N VAL A 135 -3.01 -6.07 8.89
CA VAL A 135 -1.72 -5.69 8.30
C VAL A 135 -1.91 -4.87 7.02
N ALA A 136 -2.91 -5.21 6.20
CA ALA A 136 -3.26 -4.42 5.02
C ALA A 136 -3.72 -3.01 5.40
N ALA A 137 -4.58 -2.87 6.41
CA ALA A 137 -5.03 -1.56 6.89
C ALA A 137 -3.87 -0.73 7.46
N GLU A 138 -2.95 -1.34 8.20
CA GLU A 138 -1.73 -0.69 8.71
C GLU A 138 -0.81 -0.24 7.57
N ARG A 139 -0.62 -1.09 6.56
CA ARG A 139 0.16 -0.75 5.36
C ARG A 139 -0.45 0.46 4.64
N ASP A 140 -1.76 0.44 4.41
CA ASP A 140 -2.44 1.50 3.69
C ASP A 140 -2.42 2.82 4.49
N GLY A 141 -2.57 2.75 5.81
CA GLY A 141 -2.37 3.89 6.71
C GLY A 141 -0.95 4.44 6.65
N ALA A 142 0.06 3.58 6.69
CA ALA A 142 1.46 3.99 6.57
C ALA A 142 1.76 4.62 5.20
N GLN A 143 1.20 4.08 4.12
CA GLN A 143 1.33 4.64 2.77
C GLN A 143 0.69 6.04 2.69
N ALA A 144 -0.51 6.23 3.25
CA ALA A 144 -1.16 7.53 3.31
C ALA A 144 -0.32 8.56 4.08
N LEU A 145 0.28 8.18 5.21
CA LEU A 145 1.18 9.04 5.97
C LEU A 145 2.43 9.40 5.18
N VAL A 146 3.01 8.46 4.44
CA VAL A 146 4.18 8.72 3.57
C VAL A 146 3.83 9.73 2.48
N LEU A 147 2.67 9.58 1.82
CA LEU A 147 2.22 10.53 0.80
C LEU A 147 1.96 11.92 1.40
N ALA A 148 1.36 11.99 2.60
CA ALA A 148 1.17 13.25 3.32
C ALA A 148 2.50 13.92 3.64
N LEU A 149 3.47 13.20 4.21
CA LEU A 149 4.80 13.73 4.54
C LEU A 149 5.59 14.17 3.30
N ARG A 150 5.46 13.44 2.18
CA ARG A 150 6.08 13.82 0.90
C ARG A 150 5.49 15.11 0.37
N LYS A 151 4.15 15.23 0.39
CA LYS A 151 3.46 16.46 0.02
C LYS A 151 3.89 17.62 0.91
N GLU A 152 3.94 17.42 2.22
CA GLU A 152 4.37 18.44 3.18
C GLU A 152 5.80 18.92 2.94
N ARG A 153 6.75 18.00 2.69
CA ARG A 153 8.14 18.37 2.35
C ARG A 153 8.22 19.21 1.08
N LEU A 154 7.46 18.86 0.05
CA LEU A 154 7.44 19.64 -1.18
C LEU A 154 6.77 21.01 -0.96
N LEU A 155 5.72 21.08 -0.13
CA LEU A 155 5.08 22.35 0.23
C LEU A 155 6.06 23.25 0.98
N GLU A 156 6.82 22.70 1.93
CA GLU A 156 7.82 23.44 2.71
C GLU A 156 8.95 23.95 1.82
N ARG A 157 9.42 23.11 0.90
CA ARG A 157 10.43 23.49 -0.10
C ARG A 157 9.91 24.61 -0.99
N ALA A 158 8.71 24.46 -1.56
CA ALA A 158 8.11 25.45 -2.47
C ALA A 158 7.83 26.77 -1.74
N PHE A 159 7.33 26.71 -0.49
CA PHE A 159 7.12 27.87 0.36
C PHE A 159 8.43 28.62 0.63
N SER A 160 9.48 27.89 0.98
CA SER A 160 10.81 28.48 1.25
C SER A 160 11.44 29.07 -0.03
N GLU A 161 11.30 28.38 -1.16
CA GLU A 161 11.78 28.82 -2.48
C GLU A 161 11.06 30.08 -2.96
N ALA A 162 9.76 30.21 -2.67
CA ALA A 162 8.96 31.41 -2.91
C ALA A 162 9.25 32.56 -1.92
N GLU A 163 10.32 32.49 -1.13
CA GLU A 163 10.67 33.47 -0.10
C GLU A 163 9.56 33.61 0.96
N GLY A 164 8.98 32.49 1.40
CA GLY A 164 8.03 32.41 2.50
C GLY A 164 8.64 32.93 3.82
N ARG A 165 7.84 33.64 4.61
CA ARG A 165 8.29 34.21 5.88
C ARG A 165 8.68 33.12 6.86
N THR A 166 9.88 33.23 7.41
CA THR A 166 10.35 32.36 8.50
C THR A 166 9.88 32.87 9.85
N GLY A 167 9.60 31.96 10.79
CA GLY A 167 9.13 32.27 12.13
C GLY A 167 7.62 32.02 12.29
N GLY A 168 7.06 32.46 13.41
CA GLY A 168 5.68 32.16 13.78
C GLY A 168 5.13 33.09 14.85
N ASP A 169 3.83 32.97 15.08
CA ASP A 169 3.14 33.58 16.21
C ASP A 169 2.78 32.51 17.26
N GLY A 170 1.95 32.87 18.25
CA GLY A 170 1.49 31.91 19.25
C GLY A 170 0.62 30.76 18.71
N ARG A 171 0.29 30.74 17.42
CA ARG A 171 -0.54 29.72 16.76
C ARG A 171 0.25 28.78 15.85
N GLY A 172 1.53 29.03 15.62
CA GLY A 172 2.39 28.20 14.78
C GLY A 172 3.29 29.05 13.87
N THR A 173 4.01 28.38 12.99
CA THR A 173 4.83 29.04 11.96
C THR A 173 3.96 29.60 10.83
N PHE A 174 4.49 30.56 10.06
CA PHE A 174 3.80 31.00 8.83
C PHE A 174 3.62 29.85 7.83
N PHE A 175 4.53 28.87 7.83
CA PHE A 175 4.36 27.65 7.04
C PHE A 175 3.17 26.80 7.53
N ASP A 176 2.94 26.71 8.85
CA ASP A 176 1.76 26.01 9.39
C ASP A 176 0.45 26.69 8.96
N VAL A 177 0.43 28.03 8.92
CA VAL A 177 -0.71 28.81 8.41
C VAL A 177 -0.90 28.58 6.90
N PHE A 178 0.18 28.62 6.12
CA PHE A 178 0.17 28.34 4.69
C PHE A 178 -0.36 26.92 4.41
N LYS A 179 0.17 25.92 5.10
CA LYS A 179 -0.25 24.52 5.00
C LYS A 179 -1.73 24.36 5.36
N GLY A 180 -2.19 24.99 6.44
CA GLY A 180 -3.57 24.88 6.90
C GLY A 180 -4.60 25.55 5.98
N GLN A 181 -4.22 26.65 5.33
CA GLN A 181 -5.15 27.42 4.48
C GLN A 181 -5.07 27.06 2.99
N LEU A 182 -3.88 26.70 2.50
CA LEU A 182 -3.60 26.50 1.08
C LEU A 182 -3.06 25.11 0.77
N GLY A 183 -2.78 24.27 1.77
CA GLY A 183 -2.25 22.93 1.55
C GLY A 183 -3.19 22.01 0.77
N GLU A 184 -4.51 22.18 0.88
CA GLU A 184 -5.51 21.42 0.11
C GLU A 184 -5.55 21.84 -1.37
N SER A 185 -5.15 23.07 -1.68
CA SER A 185 -5.03 23.58 -3.06
C SER A 185 -3.89 22.96 -3.84
N PHE A 186 -3.14 22.00 -3.27
CA PHE A 186 -2.10 21.26 -3.97
C PHE A 186 -2.39 19.77 -3.95
N ARG A 187 -2.17 19.11 -5.09
CA ARG A 187 -2.13 17.66 -5.19
C ARG A 187 -0.70 17.17 -5.33
N LEU A 188 -0.38 16.05 -4.67
CA LEU A 188 0.84 15.32 -4.95
C LEU A 188 0.63 14.53 -6.24
N SER A 189 1.43 14.81 -7.26
CA SER A 189 1.40 14.15 -8.56
C SER A 189 2.76 13.54 -8.86
N ALA A 190 2.80 12.43 -9.60
CA ALA A 190 4.05 11.89 -10.11
C ALA A 190 4.40 12.62 -11.41
N GLY A 191 5.51 13.36 -11.41
CA GLY A 191 6.08 13.97 -12.60
C GLY A 191 6.53 12.92 -13.62
N LYS A 192 6.86 13.39 -14.83
CA LYS A 192 7.26 12.52 -15.96
C LYS A 192 8.50 11.65 -15.66
N ASP A 193 9.35 12.11 -14.76
CA ASP A 193 10.59 11.45 -14.35
C ASP A 193 10.40 10.55 -13.11
N GLY A 194 9.16 10.34 -12.66
CA GLY A 194 8.84 9.61 -11.42
C GLY A 194 9.14 10.41 -10.14
N ILE A 195 9.45 11.70 -10.27
CA ILE A 195 9.68 12.62 -9.17
C ILE A 195 8.33 13.17 -8.71
N ASP A 196 8.08 13.18 -7.41
CA ASP A 196 6.89 13.78 -6.84
C ASP A 196 6.89 15.31 -7.06
N VAL A 197 5.79 15.84 -7.63
CA VAL A 197 5.59 17.26 -7.95
C VAL A 197 4.25 17.75 -7.40
N LEU A 198 4.20 19.00 -6.96
CA LEU A 198 2.97 19.64 -6.52
C LEU A 198 2.20 20.25 -7.69
N GLU A 199 0.93 19.89 -7.81
CA GLU A 199 0.02 20.42 -8.82
C GLU A 199 -1.02 21.32 -8.14
N PRO A 200 -1.03 22.64 -8.42
CA PRO A 200 -2.06 23.55 -7.91
C PRO A 200 -3.45 23.19 -8.44
N LEU A 201 -4.45 23.29 -7.57
CA LEU A 201 -5.84 22.94 -7.85
C LEU A 201 -6.76 24.16 -7.66
N ASP A 202 -7.87 24.16 -8.39
CA ASP A 202 -8.98 25.09 -8.22
C ASP A 202 -9.91 24.65 -7.06
N SER A 203 -10.97 25.43 -6.83
CA SER A 203 -11.97 25.11 -5.80
C SER A 203 -12.80 23.85 -6.09
N GLN A 204 -12.74 23.33 -7.31
CA GLN A 204 -13.42 22.10 -7.74
C GLN A 204 -12.46 20.89 -7.74
N GLY A 205 -11.21 21.06 -7.32
CA GLY A 205 -10.18 20.03 -7.29
C GLY A 205 -9.60 19.70 -8.66
N GLN A 206 -9.79 20.56 -9.66
CA GLN A 206 -9.17 20.42 -10.98
C GLN A 206 -7.83 21.16 -11.02
N PRO A 207 -6.85 20.68 -11.82
CA PRO A 207 -5.59 21.40 -12.00
C PRO A 207 -5.84 22.82 -12.49
N LEU A 208 -5.24 23.81 -11.84
CA LEU A 208 -5.26 25.18 -12.34
C LEU A 208 -4.51 25.25 -13.66
N LEU A 209 -5.05 26.00 -14.61
CA LEU A 209 -4.44 26.22 -15.91
C LEU A 209 -3.86 27.63 -15.94
N GLY A 210 -2.64 27.77 -16.48
CA GLY A 210 -2.04 29.05 -16.81
C GLY A 210 -2.68 29.68 -18.05
N ASP A 211 -2.24 30.89 -18.39
CA ASP A 211 -2.75 31.67 -19.52
C ASP A 211 -2.52 31.00 -20.89
N ASP A 212 -1.55 30.08 -20.96
CA ASP A 212 -1.22 29.26 -22.13
C ASP A 212 -2.06 27.97 -22.25
N GLY A 213 -3.00 27.75 -21.31
CA GLY A 213 -3.84 26.56 -21.25
C GLY A 213 -3.10 25.30 -20.77
N ARG A 214 -1.88 25.43 -20.24
CA ARG A 214 -1.14 24.32 -19.61
C ARG A 214 -1.38 24.32 -18.09
N PRO A 215 -1.19 23.19 -17.39
CA PRO A 215 -1.24 23.17 -15.93
C PRO A 215 -0.27 24.20 -15.35
N LEU A 216 -0.79 25.05 -14.46
CA LEU A 216 -0.04 26.10 -13.78
C LEU A 216 1.04 25.46 -12.90
N SER A 217 2.26 25.98 -12.96
CA SER A 217 3.33 25.46 -12.11
C SER A 217 3.13 25.90 -10.65
N THR A 218 3.70 25.14 -9.71
CA THR A 218 3.69 25.52 -8.28
C THR A 218 4.31 26.90 -8.06
N ALA A 219 5.37 27.23 -8.78
CA ALA A 219 6.08 28.50 -8.65
C ALA A 219 5.20 29.67 -9.10
N ASP A 220 4.56 29.57 -10.27
CA ASP A 220 3.69 30.62 -10.81
C ASP A 220 2.48 30.87 -9.89
N PHE A 221 1.91 29.81 -9.31
CA PHE A 221 0.83 29.93 -8.35
C PHE A 221 1.27 30.64 -7.06
N LEU A 222 2.47 30.36 -6.54
CA LEU A 222 3.01 31.04 -5.36
C LEU A 222 3.34 32.52 -5.64
N ASP A 223 3.80 32.84 -6.85
CA ASP A 223 4.00 34.23 -7.28
C ASP A 223 2.69 35.02 -7.34
N GLN A 224 1.59 34.39 -7.79
CA GLN A 224 0.25 34.98 -7.71
C GLN A 224 -0.21 35.18 -6.26
N LEU A 225 0.06 34.20 -5.38
CA LEU A 225 -0.27 34.30 -3.96
C LEU A 225 0.50 35.42 -3.25
N ARG A 226 1.70 35.75 -3.73
CA ARG A 226 2.53 36.81 -3.16
C ARG A 226 1.90 38.20 -3.28
N ILE A 227 1.18 38.45 -4.37
CA ILE A 227 0.41 39.70 -4.57
C ILE A 227 -1.04 39.60 -4.10
N HIS A 228 -1.44 38.44 -3.55
CA HIS A 228 -2.80 38.22 -3.09
C HIS A 228 -3.09 39.08 -1.84
N PRO A 229 -4.21 39.82 -1.79
CA PRO A 229 -4.50 40.76 -0.69
C PRO A 229 -4.61 40.07 0.67
N VAL A 230 -4.97 38.78 0.68
CA VAL A 230 -5.14 37.99 1.93
C VAL A 230 -3.93 37.12 2.23
N TYR A 231 -3.18 36.62 1.23
CA TYR A 231 -2.15 35.60 1.44
C TYR A 231 -0.72 36.12 1.22
N GLY A 232 -0.56 37.31 0.65
CA GLY A 232 0.75 37.92 0.41
C GLY A 232 1.55 38.17 1.70
N PHE A 233 0.90 38.27 2.86
CA PHE A 233 1.59 38.41 4.15
C PHE A 233 2.45 37.19 4.52
N LEU A 234 2.16 36.02 3.95
CA LEU A 234 2.92 34.79 4.19
C LEU A 234 4.30 34.83 3.56
N PHE A 235 4.57 35.76 2.64
CA PHE A 235 5.83 35.88 1.91
C PHE A 235 6.59 37.14 2.33
N GLN A 236 7.91 37.10 2.19
CA GLN A 236 8.72 38.31 2.30
C GLN A 236 8.30 39.27 1.18
N GLN A 237 8.12 40.55 1.48
CA GLN A 237 7.97 41.54 0.41
C GLN A 237 9.35 41.77 -0.18
N ARG A 238 9.55 41.44 -1.46
CA ARG A 238 10.72 41.93 -2.20
C ARG A 238 10.61 43.44 -2.16
N GLY A 239 11.56 44.10 -1.49
CA GLY A 239 11.62 45.55 -1.47
C GLY A 239 11.47 46.06 -2.89
N ALA A 240 10.54 47.00 -3.08
CA ALA A 240 10.19 47.54 -4.38
C ALA A 240 11.42 48.17 -5.07
N MET A 241 12.16 47.38 -5.82
CA MET A 241 12.98 47.85 -6.93
C MET A 241 12.12 47.74 -8.19
N GLY A 242 11.28 48.76 -8.38
CA GLY A 242 10.61 49.03 -9.64
C GLY A 242 9.26 48.35 -9.86
N ALA A 243 8.19 48.90 -9.27
CA ALA A 243 6.90 49.09 -9.94
C ALA A 243 5.90 49.73 -8.97
N SER A 244 5.45 50.93 -9.31
CA SER A 244 4.25 51.62 -8.83
C SER A 244 3.97 51.62 -7.33
N ALA A 245 4.33 52.74 -6.71
CA ALA A 245 3.67 53.26 -5.53
C ALA A 245 2.15 53.42 -5.79
N ILE A 246 1.38 52.37 -5.50
CA ILE A 246 -0.05 52.49 -5.23
C ILE A 246 -0.19 52.86 -3.76
N THR A 247 -0.22 54.17 -3.53
CA THR A 247 -1.03 54.86 -2.52
C THR A 247 -1.36 54.05 -1.26
N SER A 248 -0.41 53.95 -0.33
CA SER A 248 -0.76 53.76 1.08
C SER A 248 -1.32 55.09 1.62
N THR A 249 -2.61 55.08 1.89
CA THR A 249 -3.43 56.06 2.62
C THR A 249 -2.67 56.69 3.80
N PRO A 250 -2.84 58.00 4.08
CA PRO A 250 -1.95 58.75 4.96
C PRO A 250 -2.30 58.48 6.42
N GLY A 251 -1.35 57.94 7.17
CA GLY A 251 -1.53 57.73 8.59
C GLY A 251 -0.40 56.90 9.17
N LEU A 252 0.68 57.59 9.54
CA LEU A 252 1.67 57.11 10.50
C LEU A 252 2.59 55.97 10.00
N GLY A 253 3.64 56.35 9.26
CA GLY A 253 4.75 55.46 8.94
C GLY A 253 5.95 56.29 8.51
N THR A 254 6.93 56.37 9.41
CA THR A 254 8.28 56.93 9.23
C THR A 254 8.79 56.88 7.80
N ALA A 255 8.86 58.06 7.16
CA ALA A 255 9.58 58.24 5.92
C ALA A 255 11.06 57.90 6.18
N ALA A 256 11.54 56.83 5.56
CA ALA A 256 12.96 56.62 5.38
C ALA A 256 13.46 57.76 4.47
N THR A 257 13.95 58.83 5.08
CA THR A 257 14.61 59.93 4.37
C THR A 257 15.92 59.40 3.81
N ALA A 258 15.94 59.16 2.51
CA ALA A 258 17.17 58.86 1.77
C ALA A 258 18.17 60.01 1.97
N GLY A 259 19.27 59.72 2.66
CA GLY A 259 20.44 60.59 2.69
C GLY A 259 21.11 60.60 1.31
N ALA A 260 21.74 61.72 0.96
CA ALA A 260 22.29 62.03 -0.37
C ALA A 260 23.47 61.15 -0.84
N PHE A 261 23.69 59.97 -0.24
CA PHE A 261 24.64 58.96 -0.69
C PHE A 261 24.13 57.56 -0.31
N GLY A 262 22.99 57.12 -0.86
CA GLY A 262 22.63 55.71 -1.09
C GLY A 262 22.60 54.70 0.07
N GLU A 263 22.98 55.05 1.29
CA GLU A 263 22.90 54.16 2.45
C GLU A 263 21.54 54.31 3.13
N VAL A 264 20.87 53.16 3.28
CA VAL A 264 19.63 53.03 4.04
C VAL A 264 19.97 53.23 5.52
N LEU A 265 19.72 54.43 6.05
CA LEU A 265 19.87 54.70 7.49
C LEU A 265 18.90 53.80 8.27
N ASN A 266 19.45 52.87 9.06
CA ASN A 266 18.67 52.08 10.01
C ASN A 266 18.58 52.82 11.36
N PRO A 267 17.42 53.42 11.70
CA PRO A 267 17.27 54.18 12.95
C PRO A 267 17.38 53.32 14.21
N GLN A 268 17.27 51.98 14.08
CA GLN A 268 17.42 51.06 15.21
C GLN A 268 18.87 50.67 15.52
N ALA A 269 19.81 50.98 14.62
CA ALA A 269 21.23 50.72 14.81
C ALA A 269 22.01 51.95 15.32
N MET A 270 21.36 53.11 15.42
CA MET A 270 21.99 54.37 15.81
C MET A 270 21.95 54.59 17.32
N SER A 271 23.02 55.17 17.85
CA SER A 271 23.04 55.65 19.23
C SER A 271 22.18 56.91 19.38
N ALA A 272 21.70 57.17 20.60
CA ALA A 272 20.81 58.30 20.87
C ALA A 272 21.41 59.68 20.47
N SER A 273 22.73 59.82 20.56
CA SER A 273 23.46 61.03 20.13
C SER A 273 23.48 61.21 18.61
N GLU A 274 23.50 60.11 17.84
CA GLU A 274 23.46 60.15 16.38
C GLU A 274 22.03 60.43 15.87
N LEU A 275 21.00 59.88 16.51
CA LEU A 275 19.61 60.23 16.25
C LEU A 275 19.34 61.71 16.50
N TYR A 276 19.87 62.25 17.60
CA TYR A 276 19.75 63.67 17.92
C TYR A 276 20.38 64.55 16.83
N ARG A 277 21.59 64.21 16.37
CA ARG A 277 22.29 64.97 15.31
C ARG A 277 21.55 64.89 13.97
N ALA A 278 21.04 63.72 13.60
CA ALA A 278 20.27 63.54 12.36
C ALA A 278 18.98 64.40 12.35
N GLY A 279 18.35 64.60 13.52
CA GLY A 279 17.17 65.46 13.68
C GLY A 279 17.39 66.95 13.41
N PHE A 280 18.63 67.46 13.49
CA PHE A 280 18.92 68.88 13.22
C PHE A 280 19.32 69.16 11.76
N VAL A 281 19.78 68.15 11.02
CA VAL A 281 20.20 68.32 9.62
C VAL A 281 18.98 68.54 8.69
N THR A 282 17.79 68.07 9.09
CA THR A 282 16.57 68.16 8.28
C THR A 282 15.82 69.51 8.41
N ASN A 283 16.21 70.38 9.34
CA ASN A 283 15.60 71.70 9.56
C ASN A 283 16.45 72.88 9.05
N GLY A 284 17.28 72.66 8.03
CA GLY A 284 18.03 73.70 7.34
C GLY A 284 17.17 74.53 6.37
N ARG A 285 16.21 75.32 6.88
CA ARG A 285 15.52 76.34 6.08
C ARG A 285 16.50 77.50 5.82
N SER A 286 17.05 77.60 4.61
CA SER A 286 17.88 78.74 4.20
C SER A 286 17.13 80.06 4.37
N PRO A 287 17.75 81.12 4.94
CA PRO A 287 17.20 82.46 4.84
C PRO A 287 17.42 82.95 3.40
N ARG A 288 16.33 83.18 2.67
CA ARG A 288 16.35 83.99 1.43
C ARG A 288 16.52 85.45 1.84
N ARG A 289 17.62 86.04 1.35
CA ARG A 289 17.92 87.46 1.11
C ARG A 289 17.50 88.48 2.17
#